data_AF-A0A7S0GXG5-F1
#
_entry.id   AF-A0A7S0GXG5-F1
#
_cell.length_a   1.000
_cell.length_b   1.000
_cell.length_c   1.000
_cell.angle_alpha   90.00
_cell.angle_beta   90.00
_cell.angle_gamma   90.00
#
_symmetry.space_group_name_H-M   'P 1'
#
loop_
_entity.id
_entity.type
_entity.pdbx_description
1 polymer ?
#
loop_
_entity_poly.entity_id
_entity_poly.type
_entity_poly.pdbx_seq_one_letter_code
_entity_poly.pdbx_strand_id
1 'polypeptide(L)'
;MANTTDPLARSVHGTNPQNLVEKITRSKIYDMPYWKEKCFGVSAETLVDLATDLRAFGGINGGNNKACDFLCLTLKMLQIQPEREIVLEFIRNEDYKYVRCLGAFYLRLTGKPLEVYEYLEPLLNDYRKIRYATPQGKFQLRHVDEFVHDLLSKDFACDIALPRIPHRMVLENAGQLEPRRSALEDEDADALAGGDEAAGDGESPPGDGGDGDRRRA
;
A
#
# COMPACT_ATOMS: atom_id res chain seq x y z
N MET A 1 -6.17 -8.28 32.04
CA MET A 1 -6.44 -6.84 31.81
C MET A 1 -6.88 -6.68 30.36
N ALA A 2 -7.85 -5.82 30.06
CA ALA A 2 -8.42 -5.67 28.70
C ALA A 2 -7.40 -5.18 27.64
N ASN A 3 -6.25 -4.64 28.05
CA ASN A 3 -5.18 -4.15 27.17
C ASN A 3 -3.97 -5.10 27.09
N THR A 4 -4.07 -6.30 27.66
CA THR A 4 -3.03 -7.33 27.52
C THR A 4 -3.16 -7.97 26.14
N THR A 5 -2.03 -8.29 25.50
CA THR A 5 -2.01 -9.04 24.24
C THR A 5 -2.70 -10.38 24.44
N ASP A 6 -3.41 -10.86 23.42
CA ASP A 6 -4.04 -12.17 23.46
C ASP A 6 -2.99 -13.24 23.85
N PRO A 7 -3.29 -14.14 24.80
CA PRO A 7 -2.37 -15.21 25.19
C PRO A 7 -1.96 -16.13 24.04
N LEU A 8 -2.78 -16.24 22.99
CA LEU A 8 -2.50 -17.04 21.79
C LEU A 8 -1.62 -16.29 20.78
N ALA A 9 -1.42 -14.98 20.96
CA ALA A 9 -0.61 -14.18 20.05
C ALA A 9 0.88 -14.55 20.17
N ARG A 10 1.48 -14.84 19.02
CA ARG A 10 2.91 -15.11 18.88
C ARG A 10 3.71 -13.83 18.93
N SER A 11 4.95 -13.93 19.39
CA SER A 11 5.91 -12.81 19.29
C SER A 11 6.15 -12.43 17.84
N VAL A 12 6.20 -11.13 17.56
CA VAL A 12 6.53 -10.56 16.26
C VAL A 12 7.87 -9.83 16.40
N HIS A 13 8.80 -10.07 15.47
CA HIS A 13 10.17 -9.53 15.53
C HIS A 13 10.88 -9.75 16.88
N GLY A 14 10.61 -10.89 17.53
CA GLY A 14 11.21 -11.26 18.82
C GLY A 14 10.67 -10.48 20.03
N THR A 15 9.58 -9.71 19.89
CA THR A 15 8.95 -8.97 20.98
C THR A 15 7.44 -9.17 21.00
N ASN A 16 6.79 -8.68 22.05
CA ASN A 16 5.33 -8.61 22.09
C ASN A 16 4.85 -7.70 20.94
N PRO A 17 3.88 -8.12 20.10
CA PRO A 17 3.42 -7.32 18.96
C PRO A 17 2.99 -5.89 19.31
N GLN A 18 2.40 -5.68 20.49
CA GLN A 18 2.03 -4.33 20.93
C GLN A 18 3.26 -3.43 21.16
N ASN A 19 4.44 -3.99 21.43
CA ASN A 19 5.66 -3.21 21.61
C ASN A 19 6.20 -2.59 20.32
N LEU A 20 5.65 -2.95 19.15
CA LEU A 20 5.94 -2.25 17.90
C LEU A 20 5.45 -0.79 17.94
N VAL A 21 4.43 -0.50 18.75
CA VAL A 21 3.95 0.87 19.01
C VAL A 21 4.66 1.40 20.26
N GLU A 22 5.21 2.61 20.22
CA GLU A 22 5.94 3.21 21.34
C GLU A 22 5.04 3.33 22.58
N LYS A 23 5.63 3.18 23.78
CA LYS A 23 4.87 3.19 25.05
C LYS A 23 4.00 4.44 25.22
N ILE A 24 4.52 5.62 24.83
CA ILE A 24 3.79 6.89 24.93
C ILE A 24 2.57 6.88 23.99
N THR A 25 2.76 6.38 22.77
CA THR A 25 1.71 6.25 21.76
C THR A 25 0.62 5.27 22.23
N ARG A 26 1.00 4.13 22.81
CA ARG A 26 0.04 3.18 23.39
C ARG A 26 -0.80 3.80 24.51
N SER A 27 -0.19 4.53 25.43
CA SER A 27 -0.93 5.20 26.50
C SER A 27 -1.97 6.18 25.92
N LYS A 28 -1.60 6.98 24.92
CA LYS A 28 -2.53 7.88 24.24
C LYS A 28 -3.67 7.14 23.55
N ILE A 29 -3.39 5.99 22.93
CA ILE A 29 -4.42 5.15 22.31
C ILE A 29 -5.40 4.63 23.37
N TYR A 30 -4.91 4.11 24.49
CA TYR A 30 -5.77 3.59 25.57
C TYR A 30 -6.67 4.65 26.19
N ASP A 31 -6.26 5.91 26.16
CA ASP A 31 -7.05 7.03 26.68
C ASP A 31 -8.18 7.47 25.75
N MET A 32 -8.12 7.11 24.46
CA MET A 32 -9.12 7.52 23.48
C MET A 32 -10.51 6.94 23.79
N PRO A 33 -11.59 7.74 23.64
CA PRO A 33 -12.96 7.23 23.72
C PRO A 33 -13.21 6.09 22.73
N TYR A 34 -12.70 6.22 21.50
CA TYR A 34 -12.80 5.17 20.47
C TYR A 34 -12.23 3.84 20.97
N TRP A 35 -11.09 3.85 21.67
CA TRP A 35 -10.51 2.62 22.22
C TRP A 35 -11.39 2.00 23.32
N LYS A 36 -11.92 2.84 24.21
CA LYS A 36 -12.72 2.39 25.36
C LYS A 36 -14.10 1.88 24.96
N GLU A 37 -14.71 2.48 23.93
CA GLU A 37 -16.07 2.19 23.50
C GLU A 37 -16.12 1.18 22.35
N LYS A 38 -15.31 1.39 21.30
CA LYS A 38 -15.37 0.59 20.07
C LYS A 38 -14.34 -0.52 20.03
N CYS A 39 -13.16 -0.35 20.63
CA CYS A 39 -12.12 -1.38 20.66
C CYS A 39 -12.27 -2.37 21.83
N PHE A 40 -13.33 -2.30 22.62
CA PHE A 40 -13.55 -3.23 23.73
C PHE A 40 -14.13 -4.56 23.23
N GLY A 41 -13.48 -5.69 23.53
CA GLY A 41 -13.99 -7.02 23.18
C GLY A 41 -14.06 -7.34 21.68
N VAL A 42 -13.35 -6.60 20.84
CA VAL A 42 -13.32 -6.80 19.39
C VAL A 42 -12.64 -8.11 19.02
N SER A 43 -13.29 -8.89 18.15
CA SER A 43 -12.77 -10.11 17.52
C SER A 43 -12.33 -9.81 16.09
N ALA A 44 -11.73 -10.78 15.41
CA ALA A 44 -11.33 -10.61 14.02
C ALA A 44 -12.52 -10.34 13.07
N GLU A 45 -13.70 -10.86 13.39
CA GLU A 45 -14.94 -10.64 12.61
C GLU A 45 -15.46 -9.21 12.77
N THR A 46 -15.59 -8.73 14.02
CA THR A 46 -16.11 -7.38 14.29
C THR A 46 -15.10 -6.28 13.97
N LEU A 47 -13.83 -6.64 13.75
CA LEU A 47 -12.80 -5.72 13.28
C LEU A 47 -13.14 -5.14 11.90
N VAL A 48 -13.75 -5.93 11.01
CA VAL A 48 -14.08 -5.49 9.64
C VAL A 48 -15.05 -4.32 9.68
N ASP A 49 -16.13 -4.45 10.45
CA ASP A 49 -17.14 -3.40 10.62
C ASP A 49 -16.50 -2.09 11.09
N LEU A 50 -15.63 -2.16 12.10
CA LEU A 50 -14.91 -0.99 12.61
C LEU A 50 -13.94 -0.39 11.59
N ALA A 51 -13.32 -1.23 10.77
CA ALA A 51 -12.39 -0.79 9.73
C ALA A 51 -13.12 -0.10 8.56
N THR A 52 -14.34 -0.53 8.22
CA THR A 52 -15.17 0.14 7.19
C THR A 52 -15.62 1.54 7.62
N ASP A 53 -15.78 1.76 8.92
CA ASP A 53 -16.17 3.04 9.53
C ASP A 53 -15.06 4.11 9.48
N LEU A 54 -13.83 3.73 9.14
CA LEU A 54 -12.68 4.64 9.11
C LEU A 54 -12.87 5.73 8.05
N ARG A 55 -12.50 6.96 8.44
CA ARG A 55 -12.66 8.17 7.58
C ARG A 55 -11.36 8.87 7.23
N ALA A 56 -10.28 8.54 7.92
CA ALA A 56 -8.96 9.10 7.75
C ALA A 56 -7.91 8.12 8.29
N PHE A 57 -6.69 8.25 7.81
CA PHE A 57 -5.52 7.57 8.35
C PHE A 57 -4.56 8.59 8.96
N GLY A 58 -3.72 8.15 9.89
CA GLY A 58 -2.73 8.98 10.55
C GLY A 58 -2.39 8.44 11.94
N GLY A 59 -1.43 9.09 12.59
CA GLY A 59 -1.03 8.74 13.95
C GLY A 59 -1.75 9.62 14.99
N ILE A 60 -0.98 10.31 15.80
CA ILE A 60 -1.44 11.27 16.80
C ILE A 60 -1.65 12.63 16.13
N ASN A 61 -2.82 13.23 16.34
CA ASN A 61 -3.20 14.50 15.73
C ASN A 61 -3.80 15.50 16.74
N GLY A 62 -3.69 16.78 16.38
CA GLY A 62 -4.29 17.90 17.08
C GLY A 62 -3.60 18.29 18.39
N GLY A 63 -3.94 19.48 18.90
CA GLY A 63 -3.34 20.03 20.13
C GLY A 63 -3.58 19.18 21.39
N ASN A 64 -4.63 18.35 21.40
CA ASN A 64 -4.94 17.45 22.51
C ASN A 64 -4.25 16.07 22.37
N ASN A 65 -3.32 15.89 21.42
CA ASN A 65 -2.60 14.63 21.22
C ASN A 65 -3.53 13.41 21.05
N LYS A 66 -4.62 13.56 20.30
CA LYS A 66 -5.59 12.48 20.10
C LYS A 66 -5.04 11.46 19.09
N ALA A 67 -5.06 10.18 19.43
CA ALA A 67 -4.74 9.14 18.47
C ALA A 67 -5.87 9.04 17.42
N CYS A 68 -5.50 8.87 16.16
CA CYS A 68 -6.47 8.59 15.10
C CYS A 68 -7.12 7.21 15.32
N ASP A 69 -8.38 7.07 14.91
CA ASP A 69 -9.10 5.79 14.96
C ASP A 69 -8.36 4.69 14.19
N PHE A 70 -7.70 5.04 13.07
CA PHE A 70 -6.82 4.15 12.30
C PHE A 70 -5.69 3.56 13.16
N LEU A 71 -5.04 4.40 13.97
CA LEU A 71 -3.97 3.97 14.87
C LEU A 71 -4.52 3.10 16.02
N CYS A 72 -5.73 3.44 16.52
CA CYS A 72 -6.41 2.63 17.53
C CYS A 72 -6.72 1.22 17.02
N LEU A 73 -7.24 1.09 15.80
CA LEU A 73 -7.49 -0.22 15.18
C LEU A 73 -6.20 -0.95 14.84
N THR A 74 -5.14 -0.26 14.43
CA THR A 74 -3.83 -0.89 14.23
C THR A 74 -3.32 -1.54 15.51
N LEU A 75 -3.37 -0.83 16.64
CA LEU A 75 -2.99 -1.41 17.94
C LEU A 75 -3.91 -2.57 18.33
N LYS A 76 -5.20 -2.49 18.01
CA LYS A 76 -6.13 -3.59 18.27
C LYS A 76 -5.76 -4.84 17.46
N MET A 77 -5.42 -4.68 16.18
CA MET A 77 -4.93 -5.78 15.35
C MET A 77 -3.65 -6.39 15.92
N LEU A 78 -2.71 -5.58 16.39
CA LEU A 78 -1.50 -6.07 17.07
C LEU A 78 -1.83 -6.81 18.39
N GLN A 79 -2.89 -6.41 19.08
CA GLN A 79 -3.31 -7.05 20.32
C GLN A 79 -3.95 -8.43 20.09
N ILE A 80 -4.85 -8.54 19.11
CA ILE A 80 -5.60 -9.79 18.82
C ILE A 80 -4.86 -10.70 17.84
N GLN A 81 -3.92 -10.16 17.07
CA GLN A 81 -3.15 -10.84 16.02
C GLN A 81 -4.05 -11.68 15.09
N PRO A 82 -4.86 -11.04 14.21
CA PRO A 82 -5.74 -11.78 13.31
C PRO A 82 -4.95 -12.71 12.40
N GLU A 83 -5.61 -13.76 11.91
CA GLU A 83 -5.01 -14.72 11.00
C GLU A 83 -4.54 -14.06 9.71
N ARG A 84 -3.50 -14.64 9.09
CA ARG A 84 -2.88 -14.08 7.89
C ARG A 84 -3.90 -13.92 6.76
N GLU A 85 -4.83 -14.86 6.61
CA GLU A 85 -5.85 -14.84 5.56
C GLU A 85 -6.75 -13.60 5.67
N ILE A 86 -7.18 -13.25 6.89
CA ILE A 86 -7.99 -12.05 7.16
C ILE A 86 -7.24 -10.78 6.77
N VAL A 87 -5.93 -10.70 7.08
CA VAL A 87 -5.10 -9.55 6.70
C VAL A 87 -4.97 -9.44 5.17
N LEU A 88 -4.81 -10.57 4.48
CA LEU A 88 -4.74 -10.59 3.01
C LEU A 88 -6.08 -10.22 2.39
N GLU A 89 -7.20 -10.63 2.98
CA GLU A 89 -8.53 -10.19 2.56
C GLU A 89 -8.71 -8.68 2.73
N PHE A 90 -8.18 -8.09 3.81
CA PHE A 90 -8.23 -6.64 4.01
C PHE A 90 -7.48 -5.91 2.89
N ILE A 91 -6.32 -6.43 2.49
CA ILE A 91 -5.51 -5.87 1.40
C ILE A 91 -6.21 -6.00 0.06
N ARG A 92 -6.79 -7.18 -0.22
CA ARG A 92 -7.51 -7.48 -1.46
C ARG A 92 -8.82 -6.70 -1.58
N ASN A 93 -9.40 -6.22 -0.48
CA ASN A 93 -10.65 -5.46 -0.50
C ASN A 93 -10.55 -4.19 -1.37
N GLU A 94 -11.32 -4.15 -2.45
CA GLU A 94 -11.36 -3.02 -3.40
C GLU A 94 -12.40 -1.97 -3.05
N ASP A 95 -13.42 -2.30 -2.26
CA ASP A 95 -14.53 -1.39 -1.95
C ASP A 95 -14.11 -0.35 -0.89
N TYR A 96 -13.39 -0.79 0.14
CA TYR A 96 -13.05 0.02 1.31
C TYR A 96 -11.56 0.35 1.34
N LYS A 97 -11.21 1.51 0.78
CA LYS A 97 -9.83 2.02 0.75
C LYS A 97 -9.11 2.06 2.10
N TYR A 98 -9.81 2.37 3.20
CA TYR A 98 -9.18 2.43 4.53
C TYR A 98 -8.94 1.04 5.15
N VAL A 99 -9.77 0.05 4.82
CA VAL A 99 -9.56 -1.36 5.19
C VAL A 99 -8.28 -1.85 4.51
N ARG A 100 -8.13 -1.56 3.23
CA ARG A 100 -6.91 -1.83 2.45
C ARG A 100 -5.67 -1.17 3.06
N CYS A 101 -5.74 0.13 3.38
CA CYS A 101 -4.63 0.82 4.04
C CYS A 101 -4.29 0.21 5.41
N LEU A 102 -5.29 -0.20 6.19
CA LEU A 102 -5.11 -0.80 7.50
C LEU A 102 -4.42 -2.17 7.40
N GLY A 103 -4.87 -3.02 6.45
CA GLY A 103 -4.24 -4.30 6.15
C GLY A 103 -2.80 -4.14 5.68
N ALA A 104 -2.54 -3.20 4.76
CA ALA A 104 -1.19 -2.91 4.27
C ALA A 104 -0.26 -2.43 5.39
N PHE A 105 -0.75 -1.57 6.28
CA PHE A 105 0.02 -1.07 7.42
C PHE A 105 0.33 -2.16 8.43
N TYR A 106 -0.66 -3.00 8.76
CA TYR A 106 -0.47 -4.13 9.67
C TYR A 106 0.51 -5.17 9.10
N LEU A 107 0.41 -5.49 7.80
CA LEU A 107 1.34 -6.39 7.12
C LEU A 107 2.75 -5.79 7.12
N ARG A 108 2.91 -4.48 6.90
CA ARG A 108 4.21 -3.81 6.98
C ARG A 108 4.88 -3.91 8.35
N LEU A 109 4.09 -3.92 9.43
CA LEU A 109 4.58 -4.02 10.81
C LEU A 109 4.92 -5.46 11.21
N THR A 110 4.16 -6.44 10.72
CA THR A 110 4.24 -7.83 11.24
C THR A 110 4.78 -8.85 10.25
N GLY A 111 4.67 -8.57 8.95
CA GLY A 111 5.04 -9.46 7.86
C GLY A 111 6.54 -9.60 7.63
N LYS A 112 6.92 -10.62 6.86
CA LYS A 112 8.29 -10.80 6.40
C LYS A 112 8.59 -9.82 5.26
N PRO A 113 9.85 -9.39 5.06
CA PRO A 113 10.21 -8.45 3.99
C PRO A 113 9.70 -8.87 2.60
N LEU A 114 9.81 -10.16 2.25
CA LEU A 114 9.36 -10.68 0.95
C LEU A 114 7.84 -10.53 0.76
N GLU A 115 7.06 -10.95 1.76
CA GLU A 115 5.59 -10.84 1.73
C GLU A 115 5.16 -9.37 1.69
N VAL A 116 5.87 -8.49 2.40
CA VAL A 116 5.60 -7.05 2.37
C VAL A 116 5.72 -6.53 0.94
N TYR A 117 6.80 -6.85 0.23
CA TYR A 117 6.97 -6.43 -1.16
C TYR A 117 5.90 -7.04 -2.09
N GLU A 118 5.68 -8.35 -2.01
CA GLU A 118 4.72 -9.08 -2.84
C GLU A 118 3.28 -8.53 -2.75
N TYR A 119 2.81 -8.22 -1.53
CA TYR A 119 1.43 -7.77 -1.32
C TYR A 119 1.23 -6.26 -1.35
N LEU A 120 2.26 -5.46 -1.03
CA LEU A 120 2.12 -3.99 -1.05
C LEU A 120 2.39 -3.40 -2.45
N GLU A 121 3.25 -4.00 -3.27
CA GLU A 121 3.55 -3.46 -4.61
C GLU A 121 2.33 -3.30 -5.53
N PRO A 122 1.41 -4.28 -5.62
CA PRO A 122 0.22 -4.13 -6.43
C PRO A 122 -0.64 -2.93 -6.01
N LEU A 123 -0.57 -2.51 -4.74
CA LEU A 123 -1.32 -1.38 -4.22
C LEU A 123 -0.75 -0.02 -4.66
N LEU A 124 0.44 0.01 -5.27
CA LEU A 124 0.99 1.23 -5.88
C LEU A 124 0.22 1.66 -7.13
N ASN A 125 -0.63 0.79 -7.69
CA ASN A 125 -1.53 1.12 -8.79
C ASN A 125 -2.89 1.67 -8.28
N ASP A 126 -3.06 1.84 -6.97
CA ASP A 126 -4.28 2.37 -6.37
C ASP A 126 -4.18 3.89 -6.17
N TYR A 127 -4.75 4.65 -7.11
CA TYR A 127 -4.74 6.12 -7.09
C TYR A 127 -5.91 6.76 -6.34
N ARG A 128 -6.62 5.99 -5.49
CA ARG A 128 -7.78 6.52 -4.77
C ARG A 128 -7.36 7.55 -3.73
N LYS A 129 -8.18 8.61 -3.62
CA LYS A 129 -7.98 9.70 -2.66
C LYS A 129 -8.31 9.24 -1.24
N ILE A 130 -7.38 9.43 -0.31
CA ILE A 130 -7.51 9.16 1.12
C ILE A 130 -7.23 10.42 1.94
N ARG A 131 -7.82 10.49 3.13
CA ARG A 131 -7.68 11.62 4.04
C ARG A 131 -6.60 11.34 5.08
N TYR A 132 -5.54 12.14 5.07
CA TYR A 132 -4.47 12.09 6.06
C TYR A 132 -4.75 13.06 7.22
N ALA A 133 -4.76 12.56 8.44
CA ALA A 133 -4.85 13.37 9.66
C ALA A 133 -3.44 13.82 10.08
N THR A 134 -3.14 15.08 9.84
CA THR A 134 -1.82 15.65 10.16
C THR A 134 -1.63 15.83 11.67
N PRO A 135 -0.37 15.89 12.15
CA PRO A 135 -0.08 16.20 13.55
C PRO A 135 -0.70 17.52 14.03
N GLN A 136 -0.87 18.50 13.13
CA GLN A 136 -1.51 19.79 13.42
C GLN A 136 -3.04 19.71 13.57
N GLY A 137 -3.65 18.53 13.40
CA GLY A 137 -5.10 18.33 13.48
C GLY A 137 -5.87 18.75 12.23
N LYS A 138 -5.17 19.10 11.14
CA LYS A 138 -5.78 19.37 9.84
C LYS A 138 -5.83 18.10 8.99
N PHE A 139 -6.84 18.00 8.13
CA PHE A 139 -6.91 16.95 7.14
C PHE A 139 -6.25 17.38 5.83
N GLN A 140 -5.38 16.51 5.30
CA GLN A 140 -4.76 16.66 4.00
C GLN A 140 -5.24 15.56 3.07
N LEU A 141 -5.39 15.88 1.79
CA LEU A 141 -5.67 14.90 0.75
C LEU A 141 -4.35 14.20 0.39
N ARG A 142 -4.36 12.87 0.39
CA ARG A 142 -3.27 12.03 -0.14
C ARG A 142 -3.87 10.91 -0.99
N HIS A 143 -3.01 10.10 -1.57
CA HIS A 143 -3.41 8.95 -2.38
C HIS A 143 -2.92 7.64 -1.75
N VAL A 144 -3.54 6.50 -2.12
CA VAL A 144 -3.20 5.19 -1.53
C VAL A 144 -1.81 4.76 -1.95
N ASP A 145 -1.45 4.91 -3.23
CA ASP A 145 -0.10 4.71 -3.76
C ASP A 145 0.97 5.49 -2.98
N GLU A 146 0.75 6.78 -2.70
CA GLU A 146 1.66 7.60 -1.90
C GLU A 146 1.83 7.02 -0.47
N PHE A 147 0.74 6.56 0.13
CA PHE A 147 0.78 5.95 1.45
C PHE A 147 1.57 4.64 1.43
N VAL A 148 1.31 3.78 0.45
CA VAL A 148 2.02 2.49 0.29
C VAL A 148 3.50 2.72 -0.02
N HIS A 149 3.83 3.69 -0.86
CA HIS A 149 5.21 4.07 -1.13
C HIS A 149 5.91 4.52 0.15
N ASP A 150 5.25 5.35 0.97
CA ASP A 150 5.78 5.77 2.27
C ASP A 150 6.05 4.57 3.20
N LEU A 151 5.20 3.53 3.18
CA LEU A 151 5.42 2.32 3.98
C LEU A 151 6.64 1.51 3.53
N LEU A 152 6.94 1.48 2.23
CA LEU A 152 8.06 0.72 1.67
C LEU A 152 9.40 1.47 1.74
N SER A 153 9.35 2.80 1.75
CA SER A 153 10.55 3.66 1.65
C SER A 153 10.98 4.30 2.96
N LYS A 154 10.03 4.63 3.85
CA LYS A 154 10.32 5.38 5.08
C LYS A 154 10.52 4.43 6.26
N ASP A 155 11.22 4.94 7.26
CA ASP A 155 11.46 4.24 8.53
C ASP A 155 10.40 4.54 9.60
N PHE A 156 9.51 5.49 9.34
CA PHE A 156 8.54 5.99 10.30
C PHE A 156 7.25 6.40 9.59
N ALA A 157 6.12 5.88 10.07
CA ALA A 157 4.79 6.18 9.54
C ALA A 157 3.74 6.14 10.65
N CYS A 158 2.77 7.06 10.60
CA CYS A 158 1.64 7.16 11.55
C CYS A 158 2.05 7.10 13.03
N ASP A 159 3.14 7.78 13.41
CA ASP A 159 3.68 7.81 14.78
C ASP A 159 4.20 6.46 15.31
N ILE A 160 4.58 5.55 14.39
CA ILE A 160 5.20 4.26 14.69
C ILE A 160 6.50 4.12 13.90
N ALA A 161 7.57 3.71 14.58
CA ALA A 161 8.80 3.26 13.93
C ALA A 161 8.59 1.91 13.21
N LEU A 162 8.80 1.90 11.90
CA LEU A 162 8.62 0.69 11.09
C LEU A 162 9.82 -0.26 11.29
N PRO A 163 9.59 -1.58 11.39
CA PRO A 163 10.68 -2.56 11.38
C PRO A 163 11.54 -2.40 10.12
N ARG A 164 12.86 -2.45 10.29
CA ARG A 164 13.80 -2.33 9.19
C ARG A 164 13.63 -3.49 8.22
N ILE A 165 13.47 -3.18 6.94
CA ILE A 165 13.45 -4.14 5.84
C ILE A 165 14.64 -3.89 4.91
N PRO A 166 15.28 -4.93 4.36
CA PRO A 166 16.31 -4.77 3.33
C PRO A 166 15.74 -4.02 2.13
N HIS A 167 16.53 -3.14 1.54
CA HIS A 167 16.13 -2.43 0.32
C HIS A 167 15.92 -3.43 -0.82
N ARG A 168 14.97 -3.15 -1.71
CA ARG A 168 14.58 -4.03 -2.82
C ARG A 168 15.77 -4.55 -3.61
N MET A 169 16.68 -3.66 -4.03
CA MET A 169 17.89 -4.00 -4.79
C MET A 169 18.73 -5.12 -4.13
N VAL A 170 18.76 -5.18 -2.79
CA VAL A 170 19.48 -6.24 -2.07
C VAL A 170 18.78 -7.59 -2.22
N LEU A 171 17.45 -7.60 -2.21
CA LEU A 171 16.63 -8.80 -2.37
C LEU A 171 16.62 -9.31 -3.82
N GLU A 172 16.60 -8.40 -4.80
CA GLU A 172 16.74 -8.73 -6.22
C GLU A 172 18.13 -9.31 -6.52
N ASN A 173 19.19 -8.69 -6.01
CA ASN A 173 20.57 -9.21 -6.15
C ASN A 173 20.75 -10.56 -5.48
N ALA A 174 19.99 -10.84 -4.41
CA ALA A 174 19.97 -12.14 -3.75
C ALA A 174 19.08 -13.18 -4.47
N GLY A 175 18.39 -12.81 -5.56
CA GLY A 175 17.47 -13.66 -6.30
C GLY A 175 16.20 -14.04 -5.51
N GLN A 176 15.88 -13.31 -4.44
CA GLN A 176 14.72 -13.59 -3.58
C GLN A 176 13.47 -12.84 -4.04
N LEU A 177 13.61 -11.81 -4.88
CA LEU A 177 12.52 -11.10 -5.53
C LEU A 177 12.79 -11.01 -7.03
N GLU A 178 11.73 -11.16 -7.81
CA GLU A 178 11.78 -10.84 -9.23
C GLU A 178 11.91 -9.32 -9.44
N PRO A 179 12.52 -8.88 -10.56
CA PRO A 179 12.49 -7.49 -10.97
C PRO A 179 11.06 -6.95 -10.91
N ARG A 180 10.90 -5.76 -10.34
CA ARG A 180 9.58 -5.11 -10.27
C ARG A 180 8.99 -5.02 -11.68
N ARG A 181 7.77 -5.53 -11.87
CA ARG A 181 6.95 -5.18 -13.03
C ARG A 181 6.12 -3.95 -12.67
N SER A 182 6.45 -2.81 -13.24
CA SER A 182 5.61 -1.62 -13.08
C SER A 182 4.52 -1.65 -14.15
N ALA A 183 3.27 -1.37 -13.78
CA ALA A 183 2.16 -1.33 -14.76
C ALA A 183 2.43 -0.36 -15.92
N LEU A 184 3.19 0.71 -15.67
CA LEU A 184 3.65 1.66 -16.70
C LEU A 184 4.62 1.04 -17.72
N GLU A 185 5.48 0.10 -17.30
CA GLU A 185 6.41 -0.58 -18.22
C GLU A 185 5.67 -1.57 -19.13
N ASP A 186 4.57 -2.17 -18.64
CA ASP A 186 3.70 -3.02 -19.46
C ASP A 186 2.89 -2.16 -20.47
N GLU A 187 2.43 -0.95 -20.08
CA GLU A 187 1.74 -0.01 -20.99
C GLU A 187 2.68 0.58 -22.07
N ASP A 188 3.92 0.93 -21.71
CA ASP A 188 4.93 1.41 -22.68
C ASP A 188 5.36 0.31 -23.66
N ALA A 189 5.43 -0.94 -23.21
CA ALA A 189 5.73 -2.08 -24.08
C ALA A 189 4.62 -2.34 -25.11
N ASP A 190 3.35 -2.26 -24.72
CA ASP A 190 2.20 -2.39 -25.63
C ASP A 190 2.09 -1.20 -26.60
N ALA A 191 2.40 0.02 -26.15
CA ALA A 191 2.41 1.20 -27.00
C ALA A 191 3.53 1.16 -28.07
N LEU A 192 4.69 0.58 -27.73
CA LEU A 192 5.80 0.37 -28.67
C LEU A 192 5.56 -0.81 -29.61
N ALA A 193 4.85 -1.86 -29.18
CA ALA A 193 4.49 -2.99 -30.01
C ALA A 193 3.38 -2.67 -31.05
N GLY A 194 2.53 -1.68 -30.78
CA GLY A 194 1.49 -1.20 -31.71
C GLY A 194 1.96 -0.18 -32.75
N GLY A 195 3.25 0.19 -32.77
CA GLY A 195 3.79 1.29 -33.57
C GLY A 195 4.53 0.92 -34.85
N ASP A 196 4.76 -0.37 -35.15
CA ASP A 196 5.68 -0.79 -36.24
C ASP A 196 5.00 -1.34 -37.52
N GLU A 197 3.68 -1.28 -37.64
CA GLU A 197 2.95 -1.74 -38.85
C GLU A 197 2.63 -0.57 -39.82
N ALA A 198 3.62 0.28 -40.12
CA ALA A 198 3.48 1.28 -41.20
C ALA A 198 4.83 1.71 -41.80
N ALA A 199 5.61 0.77 -42.33
CA ALA A 199 6.68 1.11 -43.27
C ALA A 199 6.86 0.04 -44.36
N GLY A 200 6.34 0.35 -45.55
CA GLY A 200 6.95 -0.07 -46.80
C GLY A 200 6.13 -1.02 -47.67
N ASP A 201 5.48 -0.49 -48.70
CA ASP A 201 5.55 -1.13 -50.02
C ASP A 201 5.69 -0.05 -51.08
N GLY A 202 6.83 -0.09 -51.77
CA GLY A 202 7.23 0.88 -52.78
C GLY A 202 6.77 0.44 -54.16
N GLU A 203 5.84 1.17 -54.74
CA GLU A 203 5.44 0.96 -56.14
C GLU A 203 6.25 1.93 -57.04
N SER A 204 7.36 1.45 -57.58
CA SER A 204 8.02 2.11 -58.72
C SER A 204 7.32 1.69 -60.01
N PRO A 205 6.86 2.61 -60.88
CA PRO A 205 6.18 2.22 -62.11
C PRO A 205 7.18 1.71 -63.16
N PRO A 206 6.82 0.72 -63.99
CA PRO A 206 7.72 0.15 -64.97
C PRO A 206 7.89 1.10 -66.17
N GLY A 207 9.12 1.16 -66.67
CA GLY A 207 9.42 1.82 -67.94
C GLY A 207 8.82 1.05 -69.10
N ASP A 208 8.09 1.76 -69.96
CA ASP A 208 7.73 1.31 -71.30
C ASP A 208 8.42 2.22 -72.31
N GLY A 209 9.26 1.63 -73.15
CA GLY A 209 9.96 2.31 -74.23
C GLY A 209 9.36 1.90 -75.57
N GLY A 210 9.06 2.86 -76.43
CA GLY A 210 8.65 2.56 -77.81
C GLY A 210 8.16 3.75 -78.63
N ASP A 211 9.12 4.47 -79.21
CA ASP A 211 9.16 4.93 -80.63
C ASP A 211 8.06 5.82 -81.25
N GLY A 212 8.51 6.78 -82.08
CA GLY A 212 7.72 7.30 -83.20
C GLY A 212 7.42 8.81 -83.27
N ASP A 213 8.39 9.57 -83.81
CA ASP A 213 8.22 10.53 -84.92
C ASP A 213 7.05 11.55 -84.88
N ARG A 214 7.36 12.86 -84.84
CA ARG A 214 7.00 13.88 -85.88
C ARG A 214 7.13 15.34 -85.42
N ARG A 215 8.09 16.03 -86.04
CA ARG A 215 7.97 17.29 -86.83
C ARG A 215 7.32 18.56 -86.23
N ARG A 216 8.03 19.68 -86.50
CA ARG A 216 7.59 21.09 -86.69
C ARG A 216 7.22 21.84 -85.39
N ALA A 217 7.54 23.11 -85.19
CA ALA A 217 8.09 24.19 -86.02
C ALA A 217 8.92 25.13 -85.15
#